data_AF-A0AAX3PFJ0-F1
#
_entry.id   AF-A0AAX3PFJ0-F1
#
_cell.length_a   1.000
_cell.length_b   1.000
_cell.length_c   1.000
_cell.angle_alpha   90.00
_cell.angle_beta   90.00
_cell.angle_gamma   90.00
#
_symmetry.space_group_name_H-M   'P 1'
#
loop_
_entity.id
_entity.type
_entity.pdbx_description
1 polymer ?
#
loop_
_entity_poly.entity_id
_entity_poly.type
_entity_poly.pdbx_seq_one_letter_code
_entity_poly.pdbx_strand_id
1 'polypeptide(L)' 'MHHRHKRKKAALISEWSTDQDCYLIENSSLPIEILKDSLSFSEEEILERKMQLGLVRQQRQMMRSS' A
#
# COMPACT_ATOMS: atom_id res chain seq x y z
N MET A 1 -18.06 22.69 13.68
CA MET A 1 -18.34 21.67 12.64
C MET A 1 -17.19 21.65 11.63
N HIS A 2 -16.12 20.90 11.88
CA HIS A 2 -14.98 20.83 10.96
C HIS A 2 -15.29 19.86 9.81
N HIS A 3 -15.96 20.35 8.77
CA HIS A 3 -16.08 19.64 7.50
C HIS A 3 -14.71 19.65 6.80
N ARG A 4 -13.83 18.74 7.22
CA ARG A 4 -12.59 18.43 6.50
C ARG A 4 -12.98 17.75 5.20
N HIS A 5 -13.35 18.53 4.20
CA HIS A 5 -13.43 18.10 2.81
C HIS A 5 -12.01 17.70 2.38
N LYS A 6 -11.64 16.45 2.68
CA LYS A 6 -10.46 15.82 2.08
C LYS A 6 -10.75 15.80 0.58
N ARG A 7 -10.08 16.69 -0.16
CA ARG A 7 -9.98 16.64 -1.61
C ARG A 7 -9.73 15.19 -2.01
N LYS A 8 -10.73 14.54 -2.60
CA LYS A 8 -10.55 13.28 -3.32
C LYS A 8 -9.61 13.64 -4.46
N LYS A 9 -8.31 13.48 -4.25
CA LYS A 9 -7.36 13.41 -5.36
C LYS A 9 -7.92 12.30 -6.24
N ALA A 10 -8.19 12.63 -7.49
CA ALA A 10 -8.44 11.64 -8.53
C ALA A 10 -7.18 10.78 -8.61
N ALA A 11 -7.11 9.78 -7.74
CA ALA A 11 -6.13 8.72 -7.83
C ALA A 11 -6.53 7.98 -9.10
N LEU A 12 -5.62 8.00 -10.07
CA LEU A 12 -5.56 7.00 -11.12
C LEU A 12 -5.96 5.67 -10.47
N ILE A 13 -7.06 5.12 -10.95
CA ILE A 13 -7.79 4.01 -10.32
C ILE A 13 -6.87 2.81 -10.34
N SER A 14 -6.07 2.66 -9.29
CA SER A 14 -5.50 1.40 -8.90
C SER A 14 -6.67 0.61 -8.35
N GLU A 15 -6.97 -0.54 -8.96
CA GLU A 15 -8.15 -1.40 -8.74
C GLU A 15 -8.27 -2.01 -7.33
N TRP A 16 -7.61 -1.43 -6.33
CA TRP A 16 -7.61 -1.90 -4.95
C TRP A 16 -8.91 -1.53 -4.26
N SER A 17 -9.70 -2.54 -3.96
CA SER A 17 -10.84 -2.45 -3.06
C SER A 17 -10.38 -2.24 -1.62
N THR A 18 -11.29 -1.70 -0.79
CA THR A 18 -11.05 -1.56 0.65
C THR A 18 -10.77 -2.91 1.30
N ASP A 19 -11.41 -3.99 0.86
CA ASP A 19 -11.19 -5.33 1.41
C ASP A 19 -9.80 -5.87 1.07
N GLN A 20 -9.30 -5.62 -0.13
CA GLN A 20 -7.93 -5.96 -0.52
C GLN A 20 -6.89 -5.15 0.26
N ASP A 21 -7.16 -3.87 0.52
CA ASP A 21 -6.31 -3.06 1.40
C ASP A 21 -6.29 -3.60 2.83
N CYS A 22 -7.45 -3.93 3.40
CA CYS A 22 -7.57 -4.54 4.72
C CYS A 22 -6.80 -5.86 4.79
N TYR A 23 -6.99 -6.74 3.79
CA TYR A 23 -6.26 -8.00 3.71
C TYR A 23 -4.75 -7.79 3.66
N LEU A 24 -4.27 -6.84 2.84
CA LEU A 24 -2.85 -6.54 2.70
C LEU A 24 -2.25 -5.94 3.99
N ILE A 25 -3.00 -5.15 4.75
CA ILE A 25 -2.58 -4.59 6.04
C ILE A 25 -2.43 -5.72 7.07
N GLU A 26 -3.47 -6.54 7.21
CA GLU A 26 -3.53 -7.65 8.17
C GLU A 26 -2.46 -8.72 7.88
N ASN A 27 -2.23 -8.99 6.60
CA ASN A 27 -1.31 -10.02 6.12
C ASN A 27 0.01 -9.43 5.59
N SER A 28 0.36 -8.21 6.00
CA SER A 28 1.53 -7.48 5.46
C SER A 28 2.86 -8.22 5.65
N SER A 29 2.95 -9.10 6.66
CA SER A 29 4.09 -9.95 6.98
C SER A 29 4.16 -11.24 6.16
N LEU A 30 3.10 -11.61 5.43
CA LEU A 30 3.13 -12.80 4.59
C LEU A 30 4.11 -12.64 3.41
N PRO A 31 4.71 -13.74 2.94
CA PRO A 31 5.50 -13.76 1.72
C PRO A 31 4.73 -13.18 0.53
N ILE A 32 5.45 -12.49 -0.36
CA ILE A 32 4.86 -11.84 -1.53
C ILE A 32 4.14 -12.83 -2.44
N GLU A 33 4.63 -14.06 -2.58
CA GLU A 33 3.98 -15.13 -3.35
C GLU A 33 2.57 -15.46 -2.83
N ILE A 34 2.38 -15.54 -1.51
CA ILE A 34 1.05 -15.80 -0.91
C ILE A 34 0.11 -14.62 -1.14
N LEU A 35 0.66 -13.41 -1.07
CA LEU A 35 -0.12 -12.19 -1.33
C LEU A 35 -0.52 -12.08 -2.80
N LYS A 36 0.33 -12.48 -3.74
CA LYS A 36 0.02 -12.54 -5.18
C LYS A 36 -1.12 -13.52 -5.45
N ASP A 37 -1.06 -14.72 -4.87
CA ASP A 37 -2.10 -15.74 -5.05
C ASP A 37 -3.46 -15.27 -4.48
N SER A 38 -3.42 -14.60 -3.32
CA SER A 38 -4.65 -14.17 -2.62
C SER A 38 -5.28 -12.92 -3.23
N LEU A 39 -4.45 -11.94 -3.63
CA LEU A 39 -4.91 -10.64 -4.10
C LEU A 39 -4.99 -10.57 -5.63
N SER A 40 -4.45 -11.57 -6.34
CA SER A 40 -4.39 -11.64 -7.80
C SER A 40 -3.70 -10.43 -8.44
N PHE A 41 -2.72 -9.85 -7.75
CA PHE A 41 -1.88 -8.76 -8.25
C PHE A 41 -0.45 -9.22 -8.43
N SER A 42 0.30 -8.49 -9.25
CA SER A 42 1.74 -8.68 -9.38
C SER A 42 2.49 -8.26 -8.11
N GLU A 43 3.71 -8.77 -7.97
CA GLU A 43 4.61 -8.36 -6.89
C GLU A 43 4.81 -6.84 -6.85
N GLU A 44 5.02 -6.22 -8.01
CA GLU A 44 5.25 -4.78 -8.14
C GLU A 44 4.05 -3.96 -7.66
N GLU A 45 2.83 -4.35 -8.02
CA GLU A 45 1.60 -3.70 -7.57
C GLU A 45 1.41 -3.84 -6.06
N ILE A 46 1.68 -5.02 -5.49
CA ILE A 46 1.58 -5.26 -4.05
C ILE A 46 2.63 -4.43 -3.30
N LEU A 47 3.86 -4.36 -3.80
CA LEU A 47 4.93 -3.56 -3.21
C LEU A 47 4.61 -2.07 -3.27
N GLU A 48 4.13 -1.57 -4.42
CA GLU A 48 3.68 -0.18 -4.55
C GLU A 48 2.56 0.11 -3.55
N ARG A 49 1.58 -0.79 -3.44
CA ARG A 49 0.48 -0.62 -2.49
C ARG A 49 0.94 -0.64 -1.05
N LYS A 50 1.87 -1.54 -0.68
CA LYS A 50 2.49 -1.54 0.64
C LYS A 50 3.22 -0.24 0.95
N MET A 51 3.86 0.39 -0.06
CA MET A 51 4.45 1.73 0.12
C MET A 51 3.39 2.82 0.30
N GLN A 52 2.30 2.78 -0.49
CA GLN A 52 1.19 3.74 -0.40
C GLN A 52 0.45 3.66 0.95
N LEU A 53 0.26 2.44 1.47
CA LEU A 53 -0.35 2.17 2.78
C LEU A 53 0.61 2.42 3.95
N GLY A 54 1.88 2.73 3.67
CA GLY A 54 2.91 2.95 4.69
C GLY A 54 3.30 1.70 5.47
N LEU A 55 2.97 0.52 4.94
CA LEU A 55 3.32 -0.79 5.51
C LEU A 55 4.81 -1.10 5.34
N VAL A 56 5.43 -0.58 4.29
CA VAL A 56 6.88 -0.59 4.11
C VAL A 56 7.42 0.78 4.47
N ARG A 57 8.08 0.87 5.63
CA ARG A 57 8.95 2.01 5.92
C ARG A 57 10.15 1.91 4.99
N GLN A 58 10.11 2.66 3.89
CA GLN A 58 11.30 2.95 3.12
C GLN A 58 12.39 3.38 4.11
N GLN A 59 13.47 2.59 4.20
CA GLN A 59 14.69 2.96 4.91
C GLN A 59 15.42 4.13 4.21
N ARG A 60 14.69 5.14 3.71
CA ARG A 60 15.24 6.38 3.14
C ARG A 60 15.71 7.35 4.23
N GLN A 61 16.21 6.84 5.36
CA GLN A 61 16.89 7.63 6.39
C GLN A 61 18.36 7.26 6.60
N MET A 62 18.95 6.40 5.77
CA MET A 62 20.40 6.07 5.86
C MET A 62 21.27 6.61 4.71
N MET A 63 20.79 7.55 3.89
CA MET A 63 21.63 8.21 2.86
C MET A 63 21.53 9.74 2.91
N ARG A 64 21.50 10.32 4.11
CA ARG A 64 21.59 11.78 4.31
C ARG A 64 22.47 12.11 5.51
N SER A 65 23.70 11.60 5.47
CA SER A 65 24.82 12.09 6.27
C SER A 65 26.11 11.52 5.69
N SER A 66 26.60 12.16 4.64
CA SER A 66 28.02 12.23 4.27
C SER A 66 28.36 13.69 4.06
#